data_AF-C0GFN3-F1
#
_entry.id   AF-C0GFN3-F1
#
_cell.length_a   1.000
_cell.length_b   1.000
_cell.length_c   1.000
_cell.angle_alpha   90.00
_cell.angle_beta   90.00
_cell.angle_gamma   90.00
#
_symmetry.space_group_name_H-M   'P 1'
#
loop_
_entity.id
_entity.type
_entity.pdbx_description
1 polymer ?
#
loop_
_entity_poly.entity_id
_entity_poly.type
_entity_poly.pdbx_seq_one_letter_code
_entity_poly.pdbx_strand_id
1 'polypeptide(L)'
;MTKNLDAIKKQERDLREKLFAKTGELLDQILKYVPTRTVLLVNSMPVKVIAGADGRKSLLINNRPLSTADDCEWVIENYSVLTQAVNEHMDPEAEEIIKVIEKTEDLIKKVDNLTQDIP
;
A
#
# COMPACT_ATOMS: atom_id res chain seq x y z
N MET A 1 31.50 28.95 -0.18
CA MET A 1 30.27 28.52 -0.87
C MET A 1 29.99 27.02 -0.78
N THR A 2 30.80 26.21 -0.07
CA THR A 2 30.64 24.76 0.10
C THR A 2 29.59 24.34 1.14
N LYS A 3 29.38 25.13 2.20
CA LYS A 3 28.42 24.81 3.29
C LYS A 3 26.97 24.60 2.83
N ASN A 4 26.54 25.25 1.74
CA ASN A 4 25.19 25.09 1.21
C ASN A 4 24.99 23.75 0.49
N LEU A 5 26.03 23.24 -0.18
CA LEU A 5 25.91 22.01 -0.97
C LEU A 5 25.86 20.77 -0.06
N ASP A 6 26.62 20.80 1.04
CA ASP A 6 26.58 19.75 2.06
C ASP A 6 25.25 19.75 2.83
N ALA A 7 24.68 20.94 3.11
CA ALA A 7 23.37 21.06 3.74
C ALA A 7 22.24 20.50 2.86
N ILE A 8 22.27 20.79 1.55
CA ILE A 8 21.30 20.24 0.57
C ILE A 8 21.42 18.72 0.49
N LYS A 9 22.64 18.18 0.38
CA LYS A 9 22.87 16.74 0.37
C LYS A 9 22.38 16.06 1.64
N LYS A 10 22.59 16.69 2.79
CA LYS A 10 22.06 16.19 4.06
C LYS A 10 20.52 16.18 4.06
N GLN A 11 19.89 17.25 3.60
CA GLN A 11 18.42 17.32 3.51
C GLN A 11 17.85 16.25 2.56
N GLU A 12 18.47 16.03 1.40
CA GLU A 12 18.06 14.99 0.45
C GLU A 12 18.12 13.61 1.10
N ARG A 13 19.24 13.29 1.75
CA ARG A 13 19.38 12.05 2.51
C ARG A 13 18.32 11.90 3.60
N ASP A 14 18.10 12.93 4.42
CA ASP A 14 17.13 12.89 5.51
C ASP A 14 15.68 12.70 4.99
N LEU A 15 15.33 13.32 3.86
CA LEU A 15 14.03 13.15 3.22
C LEU A 15 13.87 11.74 2.63
N ARG A 16 14.92 11.24 1.98
CA ARG A 16 14.92 9.89 1.43
C ARG A 16 14.74 8.84 2.53
N GLU A 17 15.50 8.94 3.62
CA GLU A 17 15.35 8.04 4.78
C GLU A 17 13.93 8.06 5.36
N LYS A 18 13.30 9.25 5.47
CA LYS A 18 11.89 9.37 5.90
C LYS A 18 10.92 8.69 4.93
N LEU A 19 11.13 8.83 3.62
CA LEU A 19 10.30 8.20 2.60
C LEU A 19 10.35 6.68 2.71
N PHE A 20 11.54 6.09 2.87
CA PHE A 20 11.69 4.65 3.07
C PHE A 20 11.00 4.17 4.36
N ALA A 21 11.20 4.89 5.46
CA ALA A 21 10.57 4.54 6.74
C ALA A 21 9.03 4.56 6.62
N LYS A 22 8.47 5.60 6.00
CA LYS A 22 7.02 5.70 5.78
C LYS A 22 6.48 4.61 4.86
N THR A 23 7.22 4.26 3.81
CA THR A 23 6.85 3.16 2.92
C THR A 23 6.87 1.82 3.66
N GLY A 24 7.88 1.59 4.51
CA GLY A 24 7.94 0.41 5.37
C GLY A 24 6.76 0.31 6.33
N GLU A 25 6.38 1.42 6.98
CA GLU A 25 5.19 1.48 7.86
C GLU A 25 3.90 1.10 7.13
N LEU A 26 3.71 1.58 5.89
CA LEU A 26 2.55 1.24 5.06
C LEU A 26 2.54 -0.25 4.71
N LEU A 27 3.69 -0.80 4.31
CA LEU A 27 3.81 -2.22 3.97
C LEU A 27 3.61 -3.12 5.18
N ASP A 28 4.09 -2.73 6.36
CA ASP A 28 3.86 -3.46 7.60
C ASP A 28 2.37 -3.58 7.95
N GLN A 29 1.57 -2.55 7.63
CA GLN A 29 0.12 -2.58 7.87
C GLN A 29 -0.57 -3.61 6.98
N ILE A 30 -0.29 -3.60 5.68
CA ILE A 30 -1.02 -4.44 4.72
C ILE A 30 -0.44 -5.86 4.64
N LEU A 31 0.88 -6.03 4.78
CA LEU A 31 1.53 -7.34 4.63
C LEU A 31 1.58 -8.15 5.92
N LYS A 32 1.11 -7.60 7.06
CA LYS A 32 1.23 -8.20 8.40
C LYS A 32 0.92 -9.70 8.43
N TYR A 33 -0.15 -10.11 7.76
CA TYR A 33 -0.61 -11.50 7.71
C TYR A 33 -0.23 -12.27 6.44
N VAL A 34 0.36 -11.59 5.45
CA VAL A 34 0.68 -12.18 4.14
C VAL A 34 1.99 -12.99 4.21
N PRO A 35 2.02 -14.28 3.83
CA PRO A 35 3.25 -15.08 3.82
C PRO A 35 4.35 -14.51 2.91
N THR A 36 5.63 -14.65 3.31
CA THR A 36 6.83 -14.15 2.58
C THR A 36 7.21 -14.93 1.32
N ARG A 37 6.25 -15.65 0.75
CA ARG A 37 6.36 -16.36 -0.53
C ARG A 37 5.16 -16.11 -1.44
N THR A 38 4.22 -15.28 -1.01
CA THR A 38 3.04 -14.90 -1.76
C THR A 38 3.41 -14.09 -2.98
N VAL A 39 2.73 -14.35 -4.10
CA VAL A 39 2.74 -13.50 -5.29
C VAL A 39 1.40 -12.79 -5.34
N LEU A 40 1.44 -11.46 -5.28
CA LEU A 40 0.30 -10.57 -5.46
C LEU A 40 0.24 -10.13 -6.93
N LEU A 41 -0.96 -9.98 -7.48
CA LEU A 41 -1.17 -9.40 -8.80
C LEU A 41 -1.63 -7.96 -8.65
N VAL A 42 -0.74 -7.00 -8.92
CA VAL A 42 -1.03 -5.57 -8.82
C VAL A 42 -1.07 -5.01 -10.23
N ASN A 43 -2.25 -4.58 -10.71
CA ASN A 43 -2.43 -4.11 -12.10
C ASN A 43 -1.87 -5.12 -13.14
N SER A 44 -2.17 -6.41 -12.94
CA SER A 44 -1.66 -7.53 -13.76
C SER A 44 -0.13 -7.72 -13.73
N MET A 45 0.61 -6.98 -12.90
CA MET A 45 2.03 -7.17 -12.66
C MET A 45 2.23 -8.07 -11.43
N PRO A 46 3.05 -9.15 -11.52
CA PRO A 46 3.35 -9.99 -10.37
C PRO A 46 4.33 -9.29 -9.43
N VAL A 47 3.93 -9.17 -8.16
CA VAL A 47 4.73 -8.61 -7.07
C VAL A 47 4.89 -9.67 -5.99
N LYS A 48 6.13 -9.97 -5.59
CA LYS A 48 6.40 -11.00 -4.57
C LYS A 48 6.55 -10.37 -3.19
N VAL A 49 5.91 -10.95 -2.19
CA VAL A 49 6.15 -10.60 -0.79
C VAL A 49 7.41 -11.31 -0.31
N ILE A 50 8.31 -10.57 0.34
CA ILE A 50 9.58 -11.07 0.87
C ILE A 50 9.80 -10.61 2.31
N ALA A 51 10.76 -11.23 3.00
CA ALA A 51 11.35 -10.66 4.20
C ALA A 51 12.49 -9.71 3.82
N GLY A 52 12.44 -8.48 4.31
CA GLY A 52 13.51 -7.50 4.25
C GLY A 52 14.65 -7.85 5.21
N ALA A 53 15.79 -7.16 5.05
CA ALA A 53 16.98 -7.37 5.87
C ALA A 53 16.78 -6.97 7.35
N ASP A 54 15.79 -6.13 7.62
CA ASP A 54 15.35 -5.70 8.94
C ASP A 54 14.33 -6.65 9.59
N GLY A 55 14.00 -7.77 8.91
CA GLY A 55 13.00 -8.74 9.35
C GLY A 55 11.56 -8.33 9.07
N ARG A 56 11.31 -7.14 8.50
CA ARG A 56 9.97 -6.68 8.11
C ARG A 56 9.58 -7.23 6.76
N LYS A 57 8.28 -7.27 6.45
CA LYS A 57 7.83 -7.71 5.13
C LYS A 57 7.99 -6.58 4.12
N SER A 58 8.43 -6.94 2.93
CA SER A 58 8.63 -6.01 1.83
C SER A 58 8.20 -6.66 0.51
N LEU A 59 8.41 -5.94 -0.59
CA LEU A 59 7.99 -6.35 -1.92
C LEU A 59 9.19 -6.49 -2.85
N LEU A 60 9.10 -7.47 -3.76
CA LEU A 60 9.92 -7.56 -4.96
C LEU A 60 9.06 -7.14 -6.15
N ILE A 61 9.40 -6.00 -6.76
CA ILE A 61 8.79 -5.51 -7.99
C ILE A 61 9.73 -5.85 -9.13
N ASN A 62 9.27 -6.53 -10.19
CA ASN A 62 10.15 -6.97 -11.29
C ASN A 62 11.40 -7.75 -10.82
N ASN A 63 11.24 -8.60 -9.79
CA ASN A 63 12.31 -9.36 -9.15
C ASN A 63 13.43 -8.52 -8.50
N ARG A 64 13.22 -7.22 -8.25
CA ARG A 64 14.14 -6.38 -7.48
C ARG A 64 13.49 -5.90 -6.18
N PRO A 65 14.26 -5.81 -5.08
CA PRO A 65 13.76 -5.25 -3.83
C PRO A 65 13.55 -3.73 -3.95
N LEU A 66 12.61 -3.22 -3.17
CA LEU A 66 12.42 -1.77 -3.00
C LEU A 66 13.72 -1.17 -2.46
N SER A 67 14.39 -0.36 -3.28
CA SER A 67 15.72 0.18 -2.96
C SER A 67 15.92 1.62 -3.41
N THR A 68 14.99 2.16 -4.19
CA THR A 68 15.04 3.52 -4.74
C THR A 68 13.86 4.37 -4.25
N ALA A 69 13.95 5.69 -4.42
CA ALA A 69 12.85 6.60 -4.10
C ALA A 69 11.65 6.34 -5.03
N ASP A 70 11.91 6.12 -6.32
CA ASP A 70 10.92 5.76 -7.33
C ASP A 70 10.13 4.49 -6.95
N ASP A 71 10.77 3.52 -6.29
CA ASP A 71 10.08 2.33 -5.76
C ASP A 71 9.09 2.67 -4.64
N CYS A 72 9.47 3.62 -3.78
CA CYS A 72 8.61 4.09 -2.69
C CYS A 72 7.43 4.88 -3.25
N GLU A 73 7.67 5.76 -4.24
CA GLU A 73 6.63 6.49 -4.96
C GLU A 73 5.65 5.51 -5.61
N TRP A 74 6.15 4.50 -6.31
CA TRP A 74 5.30 3.47 -6.91
C TRP A 74 4.43 2.75 -5.87
N VAL A 75 4.98 2.40 -4.71
CA VAL A 75 4.21 1.76 -3.62
C VAL A 75 3.11 2.70 -3.11
N ILE A 76 3.41 3.99 -2.95
CA ILE A 76 2.44 4.99 -2.47
C ILE A 76 1.32 5.17 -3.51
N GLU A 77 1.66 5.32 -4.79
CA GLU A 77 0.70 5.48 -5.89
C GLU A 77 -0.19 4.26 -6.08
N ASN A 78 0.35 3.06 -5.83
CA ASN A 78 -0.36 1.80 -6.00
C ASN A 78 -0.88 1.20 -4.68
N TYR A 79 -0.88 1.96 -3.58
CA TYR A 79 -1.20 1.44 -2.24
C TYR A 79 -2.60 0.83 -2.15
N SER A 80 -3.60 1.46 -2.78
CA SER A 80 -4.98 0.94 -2.80
C SER A 80 -5.07 -0.40 -3.53
N VAL A 81 -4.43 -0.51 -4.70
CA VAL A 81 -4.41 -1.73 -5.52
C VAL A 81 -3.62 -2.85 -4.82
N LEU A 82 -2.51 -2.50 -4.16
CA LEU A 82 -1.76 -3.43 -3.31
C LEU A 82 -2.64 -3.98 -2.18
N THR A 83 -3.39 -3.12 -1.52
CA THR A 83 -4.31 -3.52 -0.45
C THR A 83 -5.39 -4.46 -0.97
N GLN A 84 -5.98 -4.13 -2.12
CA GLN A 84 -6.96 -5.00 -2.78
C GLN A 84 -6.37 -6.36 -3.13
N ALA A 85 -5.20 -6.41 -3.78
CA ALA A 85 -4.53 -7.65 -4.15
C ALA A 85 -4.18 -8.51 -2.92
N VAL A 86 -3.81 -7.87 -1.80
CA VAL A 86 -3.61 -8.56 -0.52
C VAL A 86 -4.92 -9.16 0.00
N ASN A 87 -6.00 -8.40 -0.01
CA ASN A 87 -7.31 -8.86 0.48
C ASN A 87 -7.83 -10.03 -0.36
N GLU A 88 -7.77 -9.93 -1.68
CA GLU A 88 -8.13 -11.00 -2.63
C GLU A 88 -7.31 -12.27 -2.43
N HIS A 89 -6.01 -12.12 -2.12
CA HIS A 89 -5.13 -13.26 -1.84
C HIS A 89 -5.37 -13.89 -0.46
N MET A 90 -5.77 -13.08 0.52
CA MET A 90 -5.88 -13.51 1.92
C MET A 90 -7.21 -14.17 2.26
N ASP A 91 -8.34 -13.86 1.58
CA ASP A 91 -9.61 -14.53 1.92
C ASP A 91 -10.79 -14.30 0.92
N PRO A 92 -11.48 -15.37 0.43
CA PRO A 92 -12.81 -15.27 -0.17
C PRO A 92 -13.90 -14.77 0.81
N GLU A 93 -13.79 -15.03 2.12
CA GLU A 93 -14.73 -14.49 3.13
C GLU A 93 -14.55 -12.98 3.32
N ALA A 94 -13.34 -12.44 3.10
CA ALA A 94 -13.10 -11.00 3.13
C ALA A 94 -13.78 -10.30 1.93
N GLU A 95 -13.84 -10.95 0.76
CA GLU A 95 -14.62 -10.47 -0.38
C GLU A 95 -16.12 -10.42 -0.07
N GLU A 96 -16.63 -11.38 0.70
CA GLU A 96 -18.03 -11.43 1.15
C GLU A 96 -18.33 -10.32 2.18
N ILE A 97 -17.40 -10.06 3.10
CA ILE A 97 -17.49 -8.94 4.06
C ILE A 97 -17.43 -7.59 3.33
N ILE A 98 -16.55 -7.41 2.33
CA ILE A 98 -16.46 -6.18 1.53
C ILE A 98 -17.76 -5.96 0.74
N LYS A 99 -18.34 -7.00 0.11
CA LYS A 99 -19.64 -6.91 -0.57
C LYS A 99 -20.77 -6.50 0.37
N VAL A 100 -20.76 -6.98 1.62
CA VAL A 100 -21.73 -6.57 2.65
C VAL A 100 -21.55 -5.09 3.00
N ILE A 101 -20.31 -4.61 3.13
CA ILE A 101 -20.01 -3.19 3.40
C ILE A 101 -20.50 -2.31 2.23
N GLU A 102 -20.12 -2.63 0.99
CA GLU A 102 -20.53 -1.88 -0.21
C GLU A 102 -22.06 -1.83 -0.37
N LYS A 103 -22.74 -2.96 -0.15
CA LYS A 103 -24.21 -3.03 -0.20
C LYS A 103 -24.86 -2.20 0.90
N THR A 104 -24.23 -2.10 2.07
CA THR A 104 -24.72 -1.30 3.20
C THR A 104 -24.56 0.20 2.89
N GLU A 105 -23.45 0.61 2.29
CA GLU A 105 -23.23 2.00 1.88
C GLU A 105 -24.21 2.45 0.78
N ASP A 106 -24.50 1.59 -0.19
CA ASP A 106 -25.50 1.87 -1.23
C ASP A 106 -26.93 1.97 -0.67
N LEU A 107 -27.25 1.17 0.33
CA LEU A 107 -28.52 1.27 1.05
C LEU A 107 -28.61 2.57 1.85
N ILE A 108 -27.52 2.99 2.52
CA ILE A 108 -27.44 4.28 3.20
C ILE A 108 -27.66 5.42 2.20
N LYS A 109 -26.95 5.43 1.06
CA LYS A 109 -27.16 6.44 0.01
C LYS A 109 -28.59 6.46 -0.53
N LYS A 110 -29.23 5.31 -0.69
CA LYS A 110 -30.64 5.24 -1.12
C LYS A 110 -31.58 5.80 -0.06
N VAL A 111 -31.33 5.50 1.22
CA VAL A 111 -32.10 6.07 2.34
C VAL A 111 -31.90 7.58 2.40
N ASP A 112 -30.67 8.06 2.24
CA ASP A 112 -30.36 9.49 2.22
C ASP A 112 -31.06 10.19 1.04
N ASN A 113 -31.06 9.59 -0.15
CA ASN A 113 -31.78 10.13 -1.30
C ASN A 113 -33.31 10.11 -1.11
N LEU A 114 -33.85 9.06 -0.47
CA LEU A 114 -35.29 8.94 -0.19
C LEU A 114 -35.76 9.88 0.93
N THR A 115 -34.86 10.23 1.86
CA THR A 115 -35.16 11.17 2.95
C THR A 115 -34.92 12.62 2.55
N GLN A 116 -34.16 12.89 1.49
CA GLN A 116 -34.02 14.23 0.90
C GLN A 116 -35.30 14.74 0.19
N ASP A 117 -36.24 13.85 -0.16
CA ASP A 117 -37.54 14.20 -0.74
C ASP A 117 -38.69 14.26 0.30
N ILE A 118 -38.40 14.10 1.59
CA ILE A 118 -39.36 14.31 2.67
C ILE A 118 -39.26 15.78 3.12
N PRO A 119 -40.31 16.61 2.96
CA PRO A 119 -40.29 18.03 3.34
C PRO A 119 -40.14 18.26 4.85
#